data_AF-A0AA42YPD0-F1
#
_entry.id   AF-A0AA42YPD0-F1
#
_cell.length_a   1.000
_cell.length_b   1.000
_cell.length_c   1.000
_cell.angle_alpha   90.00
_cell.angle_beta   90.00
_cell.angle_gamma   90.00
#
_symmetry.space_group_name_H-M   'P 1'
#
loop_
_entity.id
_entity.type
_entity.pdbx_description
1 polymer ?
#
loop_
_entity_poly.entity_id
_entity_poly.type
_entity_poly.pdbx_seq_one_letter_code
_entity_poly.pdbx_strand_id
1 'polypeptide(L)'
;MPKKPAKMTNRVIGVVIITMVLVGAFTGIRFLMKKELKPETQKGSDKIQIPTNAEPIIDYSKIDEDKELKALMQQRKAQYGVNKGVDIIAQSNESIKIGDSTVSMQEILEKIRLKSGDIVEKNLKSQDVTTKEKIESFGIHVVQPGENIWNIHFTFLKDYFDYKGVRLSPLSDEPLEKGSSSGIGKILKFSEHTVNIYNVREHKLDVNLNLIFPLTKVVVYNMDQIFAFLDLIDYKHVNRIQFDGETLWMPAN
;
A
#
# COMPACT_ATOMS: atom_id res chain seq x y z
N MET A 1 -34.22 8.41 -85.24
CA MET A 1 -33.16 8.84 -84.30
C MET A 1 -32.94 7.75 -83.25
N PRO A 2 -31.68 7.44 -82.87
CA PRO A 2 -31.29 6.15 -82.28
C PRO A 2 -31.43 6.13 -80.75
N LYS A 3 -31.95 5.04 -80.17
CA LYS A 3 -31.94 4.79 -78.72
C LYS A 3 -30.69 3.99 -78.33
N LYS A 4 -29.86 4.61 -77.48
CA LYS A 4 -28.63 4.09 -76.89
C LYS A 4 -28.89 2.96 -75.85
N PRO A 5 -27.90 2.10 -75.57
CA PRO A 5 -28.04 0.89 -74.76
C PRO A 5 -28.13 1.17 -73.26
N ALA A 6 -28.97 0.39 -72.56
CA ALA A 6 -29.14 0.45 -71.12
C ALA A 6 -27.97 -0.22 -70.38
N LYS A 7 -27.25 0.58 -69.58
CA LYS A 7 -26.20 0.18 -68.63
C LYS A 7 -26.81 -0.67 -67.51
N MET A 8 -26.35 -1.92 -67.36
CA MET A 8 -26.57 -2.70 -66.14
C MET A 8 -25.98 -1.95 -64.94
N THR A 9 -26.79 -1.77 -63.91
CA THR A 9 -26.48 -0.94 -62.74
C THR A 9 -26.43 -1.80 -61.48
N ASN A 10 -25.42 -1.54 -60.65
CA ASN A 10 -24.89 -2.27 -59.48
C ASN A 10 -25.84 -2.59 -58.31
N ARG A 11 -27.15 -2.71 -58.52
CA ARG A 11 -28.12 -3.06 -57.45
C ARG A 11 -28.38 -4.56 -57.29
N VAL A 12 -28.03 -5.38 -58.27
CA VAL A 12 -28.26 -6.84 -58.21
C VAL A 12 -27.11 -7.58 -57.49
N ILE A 13 -25.90 -7.03 -57.50
CA ILE A 13 -24.72 -7.64 -56.85
C ILE A 13 -24.74 -7.40 -55.32
N GLY A 14 -25.29 -6.27 -54.85
CA GLY A 14 -25.36 -5.95 -53.43
C GLY A 14 -26.33 -6.82 -52.62
N VAL A 15 -27.40 -7.34 -53.23
CA VAL A 15 -28.41 -8.15 -52.53
C VAL A 15 -27.95 -9.60 -52.31
N VAL A 16 -27.11 -10.13 -53.21
CA VAL A 16 -26.58 -11.50 -53.11
C VAL A 16 -25.49 -11.60 -52.02
N ILE A 17 -24.70 -10.54 -51.82
CA ILE A 17 -23.63 -10.53 -50.79
C ILE A 17 -24.22 -10.40 -49.38
N ILE A 18 -25.28 -9.59 -49.20
CA ILE A 18 -25.91 -9.39 -47.88
C ILE A 18 -26.64 -10.66 -47.39
N THR A 19 -27.28 -11.42 -48.29
CA THR A 19 -27.97 -12.66 -47.92
C THR A 19 -26.99 -13.79 -47.55
N MET A 20 -25.81 -13.86 -48.17
CA MET A 20 -24.81 -14.90 -47.85
C MET A 20 -24.11 -14.65 -46.50
N VAL A 21 -23.90 -13.38 -46.11
CA VAL A 21 -23.30 -13.03 -44.80
C VAL A 21 -24.28 -13.29 -43.65
N LEU A 22 -25.58 -13.07 -43.84
CA LEU A 22 -26.57 -13.32 -42.79
C LEU A 22 -26.80 -14.81 -42.52
N VAL A 23 -26.70 -15.70 -43.53
CA VAL A 23 -26.78 -17.16 -43.32
C VAL A 23 -25.51 -17.72 -42.65
N GLY A 24 -24.33 -17.14 -42.93
CA GLY A 24 -23.08 -17.49 -42.24
C GLY A 24 -23.07 -17.10 -40.76
N ALA A 25 -23.62 -15.93 -40.41
CA ALA A 25 -23.71 -15.48 -39.02
C ALA A 25 -24.74 -16.30 -38.21
N PHE A 26 -25.87 -16.70 -38.81
CA PHE A 26 -26.91 -17.46 -38.10
C PHE A 26 -26.54 -18.94 -37.86
N THR A 27 -25.74 -19.54 -38.74
CA THR A 27 -25.23 -20.92 -38.58
C THR A 27 -24.06 -20.99 -37.58
N GLY A 28 -23.18 -19.99 -37.54
CA GLY A 28 -22.08 -19.90 -36.58
C GLY A 28 -22.54 -19.72 -35.13
N ILE A 29 -23.57 -18.90 -34.88
CA ILE A 29 -24.11 -18.66 -33.53
C ILE A 29 -24.86 -19.91 -33.00
N ARG A 30 -25.58 -20.65 -33.86
CA ARG A 30 -26.26 -21.89 -33.46
C ARG A 30 -25.32 -23.06 -33.16
N PHE A 31 -24.11 -23.07 -33.73
CA PHE A 31 -23.08 -24.07 -33.43
C PHE A 31 -22.35 -23.76 -32.12
N LEU A 32 -22.16 -22.47 -31.80
CA LEU A 32 -21.50 -22.03 -30.56
C LEU A 32 -22.41 -22.14 -29.32
N MET A 33 -23.73 -22.05 -29.47
CA MET A 33 -24.70 -22.24 -28.36
C MET A 33 -25.04 -23.70 -28.04
N LYS A 34 -24.57 -24.69 -28.83
CA LYS A 34 -24.87 -26.11 -28.60
C LYS A 34 -23.79 -26.86 -27.79
N LYS A 35 -22.76 -26.15 -27.29
CA LYS A 35 -21.68 -26.73 -26.48
C LYS A 35 -21.89 -26.62 -24.96
N GLU A 36 -22.97 -25.99 -24.50
CA GLU A 36 -23.37 -26.04 -23.09
C GLU A 36 -24.51 -27.06 -22.89
N LEU A 37 -24.17 -28.33 -22.72
CA LEU A 37 -24.99 -29.33 -22.02
C LEU A 37 -24.10 -30.54 -21.63
N LYS A 38 -23.87 -30.70 -20.32
CA LYS A 38 -23.18 -31.81 -19.62
C LYS A 38 -23.86 -33.18 -19.85
N PRO A 39 -23.20 -34.33 -19.60
CA PRO A 39 -23.28 -35.00 -18.28
C PRO A 39 -22.04 -35.79 -17.78
N GLU A 40 -22.03 -35.97 -16.44
CA GLU A 40 -21.51 -37.07 -15.58
C GLU A 40 -20.03 -37.53 -15.50
N THR A 41 -19.49 -37.37 -14.27
CA THR A 41 -18.81 -38.33 -13.37
C THR A 41 -17.98 -39.49 -13.93
N GLN A 42 -16.65 -39.47 -13.69
CA GLN A 42 -15.93 -40.52 -12.93
C GLN A 42 -14.43 -40.21 -12.70
N LYS A 43 -14.02 -40.44 -11.44
CA LYS A 43 -12.73 -40.92 -10.89
C LYS A 43 -11.38 -40.55 -11.55
N GLY A 44 -10.55 -39.91 -10.73
CA GLY A 44 -9.19 -40.40 -10.44
C GLY A 44 -8.08 -39.95 -11.36
N SER A 45 -7.38 -38.88 -10.97
CA SER A 45 -5.93 -38.79 -11.15
C SER A 45 -5.40 -37.76 -10.16
N ASP A 46 -4.54 -38.24 -9.25
CA ASP A 46 -3.74 -37.42 -8.36
C ASP A 46 -3.05 -36.30 -9.13
N LYS A 47 -3.50 -35.06 -8.90
CA LYS A 47 -2.64 -33.91 -9.04
C LYS A 47 -2.27 -33.51 -7.63
N ILE A 48 -1.02 -33.79 -7.29
CA ILE A 48 -0.29 -33.21 -6.17
C ILE A 48 -0.62 -31.72 -6.18
N GLN A 49 -1.45 -31.29 -5.23
CA GLN A 49 -1.66 -29.88 -4.96
C GLN A 49 -0.34 -29.38 -4.36
N ILE A 50 0.48 -28.76 -5.20
CA ILE A 50 1.53 -27.88 -4.74
C ILE A 50 0.80 -26.81 -3.91
N PRO A 51 1.11 -26.64 -2.61
CA PRO A 51 0.45 -25.62 -1.81
C PRO A 51 0.76 -24.26 -2.44
N THR A 52 -0.28 -23.61 -2.96
CA THR A 52 -0.24 -22.19 -3.33
C THR A 52 0.22 -21.43 -2.10
N ASN A 53 1.39 -20.82 -2.20
CA ASN A 53 1.96 -19.93 -1.20
C ASN A 53 0.97 -18.77 -0.98
N ALA A 54 0.08 -18.91 0.00
CA ALA A 54 -0.84 -17.85 0.38
C ALA A 54 -0.01 -16.76 1.06
N GLU A 55 -0.05 -15.55 0.51
CA GLU A 55 0.52 -14.37 1.18
C GLU A 55 0.01 -14.33 2.63
N PRO A 56 0.88 -14.23 3.64
CA PRO A 56 0.43 -14.17 5.03
C PRO A 56 -0.47 -12.95 5.21
N ILE A 57 -1.71 -13.17 5.66
CA ILE A 57 -2.67 -12.10 5.94
C ILE A 57 -2.67 -11.83 7.45
N ILE A 58 -2.28 -10.61 7.83
CA ILE A 58 -2.36 -10.10 9.19
C ILE A 58 -3.74 -9.46 9.39
N ASP A 59 -4.62 -10.11 10.14
CA ASP A 59 -5.96 -9.59 10.45
C ASP A 59 -5.92 -8.75 11.73
N TYR A 60 -6.12 -7.43 11.58
CA TYR A 60 -6.07 -6.46 12.67
C TYR A 60 -7.05 -6.82 13.80
N SER A 61 -8.24 -7.32 13.46
CA SER A 61 -9.27 -7.66 14.44
C SER A 61 -8.88 -8.81 15.37
N LYS A 62 -7.91 -9.63 14.95
CA LYS A 62 -7.48 -10.84 15.68
C LYS A 62 -6.20 -10.65 16.48
N ILE A 63 -5.51 -9.52 16.37
CA ILE A 63 -4.20 -9.31 17.00
C ILE A 63 -4.24 -9.56 18.51
N ASP A 64 -5.34 -9.20 19.18
CA ASP A 64 -5.46 -9.39 20.63
C ASP A 64 -6.02 -10.75 21.05
N GLU A 65 -6.72 -11.44 20.14
CA GLU A 65 -7.40 -12.71 20.39
C GLU A 65 -6.52 -13.91 20.03
N ASP A 66 -5.77 -13.81 18.94
CA ASP A 66 -4.87 -14.83 18.44
C ASP A 66 -3.51 -14.73 19.13
N LYS A 67 -3.18 -15.75 19.92
CA LYS A 67 -1.93 -15.80 20.70
C LYS A 67 -0.68 -15.80 19.84
N GLU A 68 -0.70 -16.47 18.68
CA GLU A 68 0.46 -16.55 17.80
C GLU A 68 0.69 -15.20 17.11
N LEU A 69 -0.40 -14.60 16.60
CA LEU A 69 -0.32 -13.28 15.99
C LEU A 69 0.08 -12.20 16.99
N LYS A 70 -0.45 -12.26 18.22
CA LYS A 70 -0.06 -11.35 19.31
C LYS A 70 1.42 -11.44 19.62
N ALA A 71 1.94 -12.67 19.77
CA ALA A 71 3.36 -12.92 20.04
C ALA A 71 4.24 -12.45 18.89
N LEU A 72 3.83 -12.70 17.63
CA LEU A 72 4.53 -12.21 16.44
C LEU A 72 4.60 -10.68 16.41
N MET A 73 3.48 -10.00 16.67
CA MET A 73 3.44 -8.54 16.70
C MET A 73 4.30 -7.98 17.84
N GLN A 74 4.24 -8.58 19.03
CA GLN A 74 5.11 -8.19 20.16
C GLN A 74 6.59 -8.36 19.82
N GLN A 75 6.97 -9.49 19.20
CA GLN A 75 8.35 -9.74 18.78
C GLN A 75 8.82 -8.70 17.77
N ARG A 76 8.03 -8.46 16.70
CA ARG A 76 8.39 -7.49 15.66
C ARG A 76 8.49 -6.09 16.25
N LYS A 77 7.53 -5.67 17.07
CA LYS A 77 7.52 -4.37 17.76
C LYS A 77 8.76 -4.16 18.64
N ALA A 78 9.17 -5.20 19.37
CA ALA A 78 10.36 -5.16 20.22
C ALA A 78 11.66 -4.95 19.43
N GLN A 79 11.77 -5.46 18.19
CA GLN A 79 12.96 -5.23 17.34
C GLN A 79 13.20 -3.75 17.06
N TYR A 80 12.12 -2.97 17.01
CA TYR A 80 12.14 -1.54 16.70
C TYR A 80 11.93 -0.68 17.95
N GLY A 81 11.67 -1.26 19.12
CA GLY A 81 11.39 -0.48 20.33
C GLY A 81 10.13 0.38 20.25
N VAL A 82 9.15 -0.01 19.43
CA VAL A 82 7.86 0.68 19.28
C VAL A 82 6.76 -0.18 19.89
N ASN A 83 5.74 0.42 20.50
CA ASN A 83 4.69 -0.37 21.15
C ASN A 83 3.29 0.14 20.81
N LYS A 84 2.98 1.36 21.23
CA LYS A 84 1.70 2.05 21.01
C LYS A 84 1.70 2.87 19.71
N GLY A 85 2.88 3.30 19.25
CA GLY A 85 3.02 4.09 18.03
C GLY A 85 2.66 3.33 16.75
N VAL A 86 2.72 2.00 16.76
CA VAL A 86 2.29 1.14 15.65
C VAL A 86 1.49 -0.05 16.17
N ASP A 87 0.45 -0.40 15.44
CA ASP A 87 -0.39 -1.55 15.76
C ASP A 87 0.17 -2.82 15.14
N ILE A 88 0.58 -2.73 13.88
CA ILE A 88 1.09 -3.84 13.07
C ILE A 88 2.49 -3.51 12.57
N ILE A 89 3.37 -4.52 12.55
CA ILE A 89 4.58 -4.48 11.73
C ILE A 89 4.46 -5.56 10.67
N ALA A 90 4.30 -5.16 9.43
CA ALA A 90 4.11 -6.04 8.28
C ALA A 90 5.31 -5.95 7.33
N GLN A 91 5.60 -7.06 6.64
CA GLN A 91 6.62 -7.13 5.60
C GLN A 91 6.02 -6.80 4.23
N SER A 92 6.85 -6.37 3.28
CA SER A 92 6.40 -5.97 1.93
C SER A 92 5.65 -7.08 1.17
N ASN A 93 5.90 -8.35 1.48
CA ASN A 93 5.25 -9.52 0.87
C ASN A 93 4.03 -10.04 1.66
N GLU A 94 3.60 -9.33 2.70
CA GLU A 94 2.42 -9.67 3.50
C GLU A 94 1.23 -8.78 3.11
N SER A 95 0.04 -9.24 3.48
CA SER A 95 -1.19 -8.46 3.36
C SER A 95 -1.74 -8.13 4.74
N ILE A 96 -2.39 -6.98 4.87
CA ILE A 96 -3.10 -6.59 6.08
C ILE A 96 -4.60 -6.60 5.82
N LYS A 97 -5.37 -6.99 6.82
CA LYS A 97 -6.83 -6.91 6.79
C LYS A 97 -7.34 -6.04 7.93
N ILE A 98 -8.13 -5.03 7.58
CA ILE A 98 -8.74 -4.08 8.51
C ILE A 98 -10.22 -3.98 8.17
N GLY A 99 -11.07 -4.47 9.09
CA GLY A 99 -12.50 -4.66 8.82
C GLY A 99 -12.71 -5.63 7.65
N ASP A 100 -13.43 -5.17 6.62
CA ASP A 100 -13.72 -5.95 5.42
C ASP A 100 -12.69 -5.74 4.28
N SER A 101 -11.72 -4.84 4.48
CA SER A 101 -10.72 -4.50 3.47
C SER A 101 -9.43 -5.28 3.70
N THR A 102 -8.91 -5.92 2.65
CA THR A 102 -7.58 -6.55 2.62
C THR A 102 -6.70 -5.82 1.62
N VAL A 103 -5.48 -5.48 2.03
CA VAL A 103 -4.53 -4.70 1.22
C VAL A 103 -3.16 -5.36 1.29
N SER A 104 -2.50 -5.48 0.13
CA SER A 104 -1.12 -5.97 0.06
C SER A 104 -0.13 -4.86 0.40
N MET A 105 0.88 -5.17 1.20
CA MET A 105 1.95 -4.21 1.49
C MET A 105 2.79 -3.87 0.25
N GLN A 106 2.88 -4.80 -0.70
CA GLN A 106 3.50 -4.58 -2.00
C GLN A 106 2.78 -3.43 -2.76
N GLU A 107 1.45 -3.43 -2.73
CA GLU A 107 0.63 -2.39 -3.37
C GLU A 107 0.86 -1.01 -2.74
N ILE A 108 0.92 -0.95 -1.41
CA ILE A 108 1.20 0.28 -0.67
C ILE A 108 2.61 0.79 -1.02
N LEU A 109 3.61 -0.10 -1.04
CA LEU A 109 4.99 0.23 -1.41
C LEU A 109 5.09 0.79 -2.83
N GLU A 110 4.44 0.15 -3.81
CA GLU A 110 4.42 0.64 -5.19
C GLU A 110 3.81 2.05 -5.28
N LYS A 111 2.71 2.32 -4.58
CA LYS A 111 2.09 3.66 -4.56
C LYS A 111 2.96 4.70 -3.86
N ILE A 112 3.65 4.33 -2.78
CA ILE A 112 4.58 5.24 -2.09
C ILE A 112 5.73 5.62 -3.04
N ARG A 113 6.32 4.65 -3.74
CA ARG A 113 7.39 4.88 -4.73
C ARG A 113 6.93 5.77 -5.88
N LEU A 114 5.71 5.55 -6.38
CA LEU A 114 5.12 6.41 -7.41
C LEU A 114 4.91 7.85 -6.91
N LYS A 115 4.54 8.04 -5.64
CA LYS A 115 4.38 9.37 -5.02
C LYS A 115 5.74 10.06 -4.80
N SER A 116 6.77 9.34 -4.35
CA SER A 116 8.11 9.90 -4.13
C SER A 116 8.87 10.16 -5.44
N GLY A 117 8.40 9.64 -6.57
CA GLY A 117 9.10 9.71 -7.85
C GLY A 117 10.24 8.70 -7.96
N ASP A 118 10.29 7.69 -7.08
CA ASP A 118 11.26 6.61 -7.13
C ASP A 118 10.99 5.73 -8.36
N ILE A 119 11.85 5.82 -9.37
CA ILE A 119 11.78 4.96 -10.56
C ILE A 119 12.46 3.64 -10.22
N VAL A 120 11.64 2.61 -9.92
CA VAL A 120 12.12 1.22 -9.94
C VAL A 120 12.01 0.71 -11.37
N GLU A 121 13.15 0.55 -12.04
CA GLU A 121 13.21 -0.09 -13.35
C GLU A 121 12.88 -1.58 -13.21
N LYS A 122 11.58 -1.91 -13.22
CA LYS A 122 11.12 -3.29 -13.33
C LYS A 122 11.43 -3.73 -14.76
N ASN A 123 12.55 -4.42 -14.94
CA ASN A 123 13.01 -4.89 -16.25
C ASN A 123 11.89 -5.67 -16.97
N LEU A 124 11.20 -5.03 -17.92
CA LEU A 124 10.08 -5.60 -18.68
C LEU A 124 10.51 -6.70 -19.68
N LYS A 125 11.79 -7.09 -19.70
CA LYS A 125 12.37 -7.98 -20.71
C LYS A 125 13.11 -9.22 -20.19
N SER A 126 13.24 -9.40 -18.88
CA SER A 126 13.89 -10.60 -18.35
C SER A 126 12.93 -11.36 -17.47
N GLN A 127 12.55 -12.53 -17.94
CA GLN A 127 11.99 -13.63 -17.15
C GLN A 127 13.06 -14.21 -16.20
N ASP A 128 13.95 -13.36 -15.67
CA ASP A 128 14.91 -13.66 -14.61
C ASP A 128 14.35 -13.12 -13.30
N VAL A 129 13.63 -14.01 -12.63
CA VAL A 129 13.16 -13.86 -11.26
C VAL A 129 14.37 -14.03 -10.32
N THR A 130 15.31 -13.09 -10.31
CA THR A 130 16.49 -13.18 -9.42
C THR A 130 16.94 -11.89 -8.75
N THR A 131 16.35 -10.73 -9.00
CA THR A 131 16.35 -9.67 -7.99
C THR A 131 15.24 -9.99 -7.00
N LYS A 132 15.56 -10.76 -5.94
CA LYS A 132 14.70 -10.78 -4.74
C LYS A 132 14.56 -9.33 -4.30
N GLU A 133 13.39 -8.73 -4.56
CA GLU A 133 13.07 -7.42 -4.01
C GLU A 133 13.32 -7.48 -2.49
N LYS A 134 14.06 -6.50 -1.97
CA LYS A 134 14.35 -6.42 -0.54
C LYS A 134 13.02 -6.46 0.20
N ILE A 135 12.88 -7.41 1.13
CA ILE A 135 11.71 -7.44 2.01
C ILE A 135 11.86 -6.29 2.99
N GLU A 136 11.08 -5.24 2.78
CA GLU A 136 11.04 -4.05 3.64
C GLU A 136 10.00 -4.26 4.75
N SER A 137 10.25 -3.67 5.93
CA SER A 137 9.32 -3.71 7.05
C SER A 137 8.56 -2.38 7.18
N PHE A 138 7.26 -2.47 7.40
CA PHE A 138 6.37 -1.33 7.54
C PHE A 138 5.66 -1.35 8.87
N GLY A 139 5.68 -0.22 9.57
CA GLY A 139 4.89 0.04 10.75
C GLY A 139 3.56 0.62 10.33
N ILE A 140 2.47 0.08 10.85
CA ILE A 140 1.12 0.47 10.47
C ILE A 140 0.36 0.81 11.74
N HIS A 141 -0.16 2.02 11.78
CA HIS A 141 -1.07 2.48 12.83
C HIS A 141 -2.48 2.64 12.22
N VAL A 142 -3.45 1.96 12.80
CA VAL A 142 -4.86 1.99 12.38
C VAL A 142 -5.54 3.12 13.13
N VAL A 143 -5.93 4.16 12.39
CA VAL A 143 -6.51 5.38 12.97
C VAL A 143 -7.77 5.05 13.76
N GLN A 144 -7.83 5.52 15.00
CA GLN A 144 -8.95 5.41 15.92
C GLN A 144 -9.77 6.72 15.98
N PRO A 145 -11.03 6.66 16.45
CA PRO A 145 -11.85 7.86 16.65
C PRO A 145 -11.20 8.86 17.61
N GLY A 146 -11.13 10.13 17.18
CA GLY A 146 -10.58 11.24 17.99
C GLY A 146 -9.07 11.39 17.90
N GLU A 147 -8.37 10.52 17.19
CA GLU A 147 -6.95 10.68 16.93
C GLU A 147 -6.69 11.76 15.89
N ASN A 148 -5.48 12.33 15.96
CA ASN A 148 -4.92 13.20 14.94
C ASN A 148 -3.51 12.71 14.60
N ILE A 149 -3.04 13.07 13.41
CA ILE A 149 -1.77 12.58 12.86
C ILE A 149 -0.59 12.93 13.79
N TRP A 150 -0.60 14.13 14.37
CA TRP A 150 0.46 14.61 15.27
C TRP A 150 0.58 13.77 16.53
N ASN A 151 -0.53 13.42 17.16
CA ASN A 151 -0.55 12.58 18.35
C ASN A 151 -0.06 11.16 18.05
N ILE A 152 -0.42 10.63 16.88
CA ILE A 152 0.06 9.31 16.41
C ILE A 152 1.58 9.36 16.25
N HIS A 153 2.11 10.38 15.55
CA HIS A 153 3.54 10.58 15.38
C HIS A 153 4.28 10.79 16.69
N PHE A 154 3.75 11.61 17.58
CA PHE A 154 4.38 11.87 18.86
C PHE A 154 4.43 10.62 19.73
N THR A 155 3.39 9.79 19.71
CA THR A 155 3.38 8.50 20.39
C THR A 155 4.43 7.56 19.81
N PHE A 156 4.57 7.50 18.48
CA PHE A 156 5.63 6.73 17.82
C PHE A 156 7.03 7.17 18.23
N LEU A 157 7.32 8.48 18.18
CA LEU A 157 8.62 9.01 18.59
C LEU A 157 8.88 8.73 20.07
N LYS A 158 7.87 8.93 20.92
CA LYS A 158 7.98 8.70 22.36
C LYS A 158 8.37 7.26 22.66
N ASP A 159 7.72 6.28 22.04
CA ASP A 159 8.06 4.87 22.24
C ASP A 159 9.52 4.59 21.85
N TYR A 160 9.94 5.09 20.69
CA TYR A 160 11.32 4.93 20.21
C TYR A 160 12.35 5.52 21.16
N PHE A 161 12.14 6.76 21.62
CA PHE A 161 13.06 7.40 22.56
C PHE A 161 13.04 6.71 23.93
N ASP A 162 11.87 6.30 24.42
CA ASP A 162 11.74 5.56 25.66
C ASP A 162 12.57 4.26 25.59
N TYR A 163 12.54 3.55 24.46
CA TYR A 163 13.37 2.36 24.20
C TYR A 163 14.88 2.67 24.19
N LYS A 164 15.29 3.83 23.69
CA LYS A 164 16.69 4.31 23.76
C LYS A 164 17.09 4.84 25.14
N GLY A 165 16.22 4.71 26.16
CA GLY A 165 16.47 5.16 27.52
C GLY A 165 16.24 6.66 27.73
N VAL A 166 15.57 7.32 26.79
CA VAL A 166 15.27 8.75 26.80
C VAL A 166 13.78 8.95 27.00
N ARG A 167 13.38 9.49 28.16
CA ARG A 167 11.97 9.79 28.41
C ARG A 167 11.58 11.15 27.87
N LEU A 168 10.66 11.18 26.90
CA LEU A 168 10.07 12.42 26.45
C LEU A 168 9.01 12.93 27.43
N SER A 169 9.04 14.23 27.72
CA SER A 169 7.95 14.90 28.43
C SER A 169 6.69 14.87 27.55
N PRO A 170 5.49 14.75 28.13
CA PRO A 170 4.24 14.92 27.38
C PRO A 170 4.09 16.28 26.69
N LEU A 171 4.89 17.28 27.06
CA LEU A 171 4.91 18.62 26.47
C LEU A 171 6.15 18.84 25.59
N SER A 172 6.87 17.78 25.23
CA SER A 172 8.12 17.92 24.48
C SER A 172 7.93 18.44 23.06
N ASP A 173 6.75 18.29 22.48
CA ASP A 173 6.33 18.81 21.17
C ASP A 173 5.84 20.26 21.21
N GLU A 174 5.52 20.78 22.39
CA GLU A 174 5.06 22.16 22.58
C GLU A 174 6.15 23.21 22.29
N PRO A 175 5.79 24.42 21.87
CA PRO A 175 6.75 25.51 21.66
C PRO A 175 7.46 25.90 22.96
N LEU A 176 8.70 26.36 22.84
CA LEU A 176 9.47 26.93 23.94
C LEU A 176 8.90 28.30 24.36
N GLU A 177 9.30 28.81 25.53
CA GLU A 177 8.78 30.06 26.13
C GLU A 177 8.79 31.28 25.19
N LYS A 178 9.68 31.30 24.18
CA LYS A 178 9.78 32.38 23.18
C LYS A 178 8.94 32.15 21.92
N GLY A 179 8.07 31.13 21.91
CA GLY A 179 7.25 30.73 20.76
C GLY A 179 7.98 29.94 19.68
N SER A 180 9.27 29.63 19.85
CA SER A 180 10.01 28.79 18.89
C SER A 180 9.69 27.31 19.08
N SER A 181 9.53 26.57 17.98
CA SER A 181 9.33 25.12 18.01
C SER A 181 10.45 24.40 18.78
N SER A 182 10.06 23.42 19.60
CA SER A 182 11.00 22.53 20.28
C SER A 182 11.77 21.65 19.28
N GLY A 183 12.84 20.99 19.74
CA GLY A 183 13.56 20.01 18.92
C GLY A 183 12.65 18.85 18.46
N ILE A 184 11.79 18.36 19.36
CA ILE A 184 10.81 17.32 19.02
C ILE A 184 9.75 17.84 18.06
N GLY A 185 9.26 19.07 18.23
CA GLY A 185 8.33 19.69 17.30
C GLY A 185 8.91 19.80 15.88
N LYS A 186 10.21 20.09 15.76
CA LYS A 186 10.92 20.08 14.46
C LYS A 186 11.04 18.68 13.87
N ILE A 187 11.34 17.67 14.68
CA ILE A 187 11.36 16.27 14.25
C ILE A 187 9.98 15.82 13.76
N LEU A 188 8.93 16.14 14.51
CA LEU A 188 7.54 15.87 14.12
C LEU A 188 7.20 16.55 12.80
N LYS A 189 7.57 17.82 12.64
CA LYS A 189 7.30 18.55 11.41
C LYS A 189 8.01 17.93 10.20
N PHE A 190 9.27 17.54 10.35
CA PHE A 190 9.99 16.80 9.31
C PHE A 190 9.36 15.44 9.00
N SER A 191 8.81 14.76 10.01
CA SER A 191 8.18 13.45 9.83
C SER A 191 6.96 13.47 8.89
N GLU A 192 6.35 14.64 8.65
CA GLU A 192 5.30 14.83 7.62
C GLU A 192 5.75 14.37 6.23
N HIS A 193 7.04 14.47 5.91
CA HIS A 193 7.59 14.04 4.62
C HIS A 193 7.83 12.53 4.55
N THR A 194 7.97 11.89 5.70
CA THR A 194 8.30 10.46 5.82
C THR A 194 7.06 9.58 5.99
N VAL A 195 5.94 10.18 6.37
CA VAL A 195 4.69 9.48 6.63
C VAL A 195 3.82 9.36 5.38
N ASN A 196 3.18 8.20 5.24
CA ASN A 196 2.18 7.97 4.22
C ASN A 196 0.85 7.59 4.85
N ILE A 197 -0.20 8.32 4.51
CA ILE A 197 -1.56 7.95 4.90
C ILE A 197 -2.17 7.17 3.75
N TYR A 198 -2.70 6.00 4.04
CA TYR A 198 -3.30 5.12 3.05
C TYR A 198 -4.74 4.81 3.43
N ASN A 199 -5.67 5.01 2.49
CA ASN A 199 -7.07 4.62 2.63
C ASN A 199 -7.24 3.18 2.16
N VAL A 200 -7.50 2.27 3.11
CA VAL A 200 -7.61 0.83 2.85
C VAL A 200 -8.88 0.45 2.09
N ARG A 201 -9.90 1.32 2.08
CA ARG A 201 -11.14 1.10 1.34
C ARG A 201 -11.02 1.55 -0.11
N GLU A 202 -10.37 2.69 -0.33
CA GLU A 202 -10.24 3.31 -1.66
C GLU A 202 -8.99 2.85 -2.41
N HIS A 203 -8.09 2.11 -1.75
CA HIS A 203 -6.80 1.68 -2.26
C HIS A 203 -5.93 2.83 -2.77
N LYS A 204 -5.88 3.94 -2.01
CA LYS A 204 -5.21 5.17 -2.42
C LYS A 204 -4.43 5.80 -1.27
N LEU A 205 -3.29 6.39 -1.61
CA LEU A 205 -2.61 7.32 -0.72
C LEU A 205 -3.43 8.58 -0.59
N ASP A 206 -3.59 9.06 0.63
CA ASP A 206 -4.15 10.36 0.92
C ASP A 206 -3.03 11.40 0.98
N VAL A 207 -3.33 12.58 0.46
CA VAL A 207 -2.44 13.74 0.45
C VAL A 207 -2.72 14.66 1.63
N ASN A 208 -3.92 14.60 2.20
CA ASN A 208 -4.31 15.49 3.29
C ASN A 208 -4.08 14.83 4.65
N LEU A 209 -2.97 15.21 5.28
CA LEU A 209 -2.58 14.71 6.61
C LEU A 209 -3.57 15.11 7.72
N ASN A 210 -4.38 16.15 7.50
CA ASN A 210 -5.35 16.64 8.50
C ASN A 210 -6.69 15.88 8.47
N LEU A 211 -6.94 15.07 7.43
CA LEU A 211 -8.17 14.30 7.31
C LEU A 211 -7.84 12.83 7.53
N ILE A 212 -7.91 12.37 8.78
CA ILE A 212 -7.81 10.95 9.09
C ILE A 212 -9.19 10.40 9.51
N PHE A 213 -9.61 9.32 8.86
CA PHE A 213 -10.91 8.69 9.09
C PHE A 213 -10.68 7.36 9.81
N PRO A 214 -11.35 7.13 10.96
CA PRO A 214 -11.13 5.93 11.75
C PRO A 214 -11.38 4.65 10.96
N LEU A 215 -10.57 3.61 11.21
CA LEU A 215 -10.71 2.24 10.69
C LEU A 215 -10.73 2.11 9.16
N THR A 216 -10.50 3.20 8.43
CA THR A 216 -10.47 3.26 6.96
C THR A 216 -9.18 3.86 6.45
N LYS A 217 -8.47 4.63 7.29
CA LYS A 217 -7.14 5.13 7.01
C LYS A 217 -6.14 4.50 7.96
N VAL A 218 -4.98 4.22 7.42
CA VAL A 218 -3.80 3.79 8.18
C VAL A 218 -2.67 4.77 7.96
N VAL A 219 -1.88 4.96 9.01
CA VAL A 219 -0.62 5.68 8.95
C VAL A 219 0.48 4.65 8.74
N VAL A 220 1.24 4.79 7.65
CA VAL A 220 2.25 3.84 7.21
C VAL A 220 3.63 4.46 7.34
N TYR A 221 4.48 3.77 8.09
CA TYR A 221 5.89 4.09 8.30
C TYR A 221 6.76 3.06 7.58
N ASN A 222 7.69 3.49 6.74
CA ASN A 222 8.77 2.61 6.31
C ASN A 222 9.78 2.48 7.47
N MET A 223 9.81 1.33 8.13
CA MET A 223 10.59 1.16 9.35
C MET A 223 12.10 1.22 9.08
N ASP A 224 12.56 0.72 7.94
CA ASP A 224 13.98 0.79 7.59
C ASP A 224 14.43 2.26 7.41
N GLN A 225 13.61 3.07 6.72
CA GLN A 225 13.93 4.47 6.44
C GLN A 225 13.82 5.35 7.68
N ILE A 226 12.72 5.25 8.44
CA ILE A 226 12.49 6.13 9.59
C ILE A 226 13.51 5.88 10.71
N PHE A 227 13.91 4.63 10.93
CA PHE A 227 14.91 4.30 11.95
C PHE A 227 16.31 4.71 11.55
N ALA A 228 16.68 4.53 10.27
CA ALA A 228 17.94 5.05 9.76
C ALA A 228 18.05 6.57 9.97
N PHE A 229 16.93 7.29 9.86
CA PHE A 229 16.87 8.71 10.17
C PHE A 229 16.97 8.99 11.68
N LEU A 230 16.16 8.33 12.51
CA LEU A 230 16.12 8.58 13.96
C LEU A 230 17.43 8.23 14.67
N ASP A 231 18.14 7.18 14.23
CA ASP A 231 19.43 6.78 14.81
C ASP A 231 20.54 7.82 14.59
N LEU A 232 20.38 8.76 13.65
CA LEU A 232 21.31 9.88 13.43
C LEU A 232 21.11 11.03 14.43
N ILE A 233 19.98 11.05 15.15
CA ILE A 233 19.63 12.15 16.04
C ILE A 233 20.30 11.95 17.39
N ASP A 234 21.24 12.83 17.75
CA ASP A 234 21.74 12.93 19.11
C ASP A 234 20.72 13.64 20.00
N TYR A 235 19.97 12.85 20.78
CA TYR A 235 18.94 13.39 21.65
C TYR A 235 19.47 14.36 22.70
N LYS A 236 20.71 14.18 23.20
CA LYS A 236 21.28 15.09 24.21
C LYS A 236 21.33 16.53 23.71
N HIS A 237 21.31 16.71 22.40
CA HIS A 237 21.36 17.98 21.71
C HIS A 237 20.14 18.23 20.82
N VAL A 238 19.01 17.53 21.05
CA VAL A 238 17.81 17.61 20.21
C VAL A 238 17.26 19.02 20.03
N ASN A 239 17.38 19.87 21.05
CA ASN A 239 16.91 21.26 20.98
C ASN A 239 17.76 22.16 20.07
N ARG A 240 18.92 21.67 19.61
CA ARG A 240 19.78 22.37 18.65
C ARG A 240 19.42 22.07 17.20
N ILE A 241 18.59 21.06 16.96
CA ILE A 241 18.10 20.72 15.63
C ILE A 241 17.44 21.95 15.02
N GLN A 242 17.76 22.19 13.76
CA GLN A 242 17.13 23.19 12.91
C GLN A 242 16.39 22.50 11.78
N PHE A 243 15.34 23.16 11.31
CA PHE A 243 14.47 22.71 10.23
C PHE A 243 14.19 23.92 9.33
N ASP A 244 14.44 23.79 8.02
CA ASP A 244 14.24 24.85 7.01
C ASP A 244 12.90 24.70 6.28
N GLY A 245 12.18 23.62 6.54
CA GLY A 245 11.01 23.24 5.77
C GLY A 245 11.21 21.93 5.00
N GLU A 246 12.44 21.50 4.76
CA GLU A 246 12.74 20.29 3.99
C GLU A 246 13.69 19.33 4.72
N THR A 247 14.73 19.86 5.35
CA THR A 247 15.81 19.08 5.95
C THR A 247 15.96 19.36 7.44
N LEU A 248 16.47 18.37 8.17
CA LEU A 248 16.90 18.55 9.55
C LEU A 248 18.42 18.57 9.61
N TRP A 249 18.99 19.56 10.29
CA TRP A 249 20.43 19.63 10.54
C TRP A 249 20.73 20.12 11.95
N MET A 250 21.94 19.85 12.39
CA MET A 250 22.49 20.39 13.63
C MET A 250 23.64 21.35 13.27
N PRO A 251 23.61 22.61 13.74
CA PRO A 251 24.73 23.52 13.51
C PRO A 251 25.98 22.97 14.20
N ALA A 252 27.11 23.01 13.48
CA ALA A 252 28.43 22.69 14.04
C ALA A 252 28.68 23.61 15.26
N ASN A 253 29.32 23.03 16.29
CA ASN A 253 29.68 23.77 17.50
C ASN A 253 30.52 25.01 17.21
#